data_AF-F2TMC4-F1
#
_entry.id   AF-F2TMC4-F1
#
_cell.length_a   1.000
_cell.length_b   1.000
_cell.length_c   1.000
_cell.angle_alpha   90.00
_cell.angle_beta   90.00
_cell.angle_gamma   90.00
#
_symmetry.space_group_name_H-M   'P 1'
#
loop_
_entity.id
_entity.type
_entity.pdbx_description
1 polymer ?
#
loop_
_entity_poly.entity_id
_entity_poly.type
_entity_poly.pdbx_seq_one_letter_code
_entity_poly.pdbx_strand_id
1 'polypeptide(L)'
;MSATILNALQITAFRTALASMIVLLHHRLPEQANIVVFGAGKQAEWHIRLSLLLGAAKITTVTIVNRRVETLVKFDTTLLAELRSQFPQITFSSISNEEPDFDPKLRNILEAADAIFCCTPSSQPLFPDSYLHHGDQSEHKTRFISLVGSYKPHMEEIDSATLLSGSKILVASKEACLEEAGELIKANVQDELVEVGELPFPFEGAEGREAPLLEGNTIFKCVGMGIMDIAIGRELLNVARGKGIGIQIESS
;
A
#
# COMPACT_ATOMS: atom_id res chain seq x y z
N MET A 1 2.25 35.73 10.46
CA MET A 1 1.99 34.33 10.06
C MET A 1 3.09 33.90 9.11
N SER A 2 3.79 32.81 9.38
CA SER A 2 4.74 32.22 8.43
C SER A 2 4.02 31.14 7.61
N ALA A 3 4.08 31.26 6.29
CA ALA A 3 3.58 30.25 5.36
C ALA A 3 4.74 29.37 4.89
N THR A 4 4.47 28.12 4.54
CA THR A 4 5.47 27.19 3.99
C THR A 4 4.94 26.59 2.70
N ILE A 5 5.79 26.56 1.67
CA ILE A 5 5.51 25.91 0.39
C ILE A 5 6.37 24.66 0.31
N LEU A 6 5.74 23.51 0.11
CA LEU A 6 6.39 22.20 0.01
C LEU A 6 5.97 21.50 -1.29
N ASN A 7 6.81 20.61 -1.82
CA ASN A 7 6.46 19.81 -3.00
C ASN A 7 5.38 18.78 -2.65
N ALA A 8 4.17 18.96 -3.17
CA ALA A 8 3.03 18.10 -2.88
C ALA A 8 3.20 16.66 -3.41
N LEU A 9 3.75 16.46 -4.61
CA LEU A 9 3.76 15.14 -5.27
C LEU A 9 4.53 14.09 -4.46
N GLN A 10 5.71 14.47 -3.96
CA GLN A 10 6.54 13.56 -3.15
C GLN A 10 5.94 13.34 -1.77
N ILE A 11 5.41 14.41 -1.17
CA ILE A 11 4.85 14.36 0.19
C ILE A 11 3.59 13.52 0.23
N THR A 12 2.68 13.70 -0.72
CA THR A 12 1.43 12.93 -0.81
C THR A 12 1.71 11.44 -0.96
N ALA A 13 2.66 11.04 -1.82
CA ALA A 13 3.01 9.64 -1.96
C ALA A 13 3.65 9.08 -0.68
N PHE A 14 4.57 9.82 -0.07
CA PHE A 14 5.22 9.43 1.17
C PHE A 14 4.23 9.26 2.34
N ARG A 15 3.35 10.25 2.59
CA ARG A 15 2.37 10.19 3.67
C ARG A 15 1.34 9.10 3.47
N THR A 16 1.00 8.78 2.22
CA THR A 16 0.05 7.71 1.90
C THR A 16 0.69 6.37 2.22
N ALA A 17 1.93 6.17 1.77
CA ALA A 17 2.69 4.98 2.08
C ALA A 17 2.89 4.78 3.59
N LEU A 18 3.18 5.85 4.34
CA LEU A 18 3.28 5.80 5.81
C LEU A 18 1.99 5.28 6.47
N ALA A 19 0.81 5.70 6.02
CA ALA A 19 -0.45 5.20 6.56
C ALA A 19 -0.63 3.70 6.31
N SER A 20 -0.28 3.23 5.10
CA SER A 20 -0.28 1.80 4.78
C SER A 20 0.70 1.03 5.66
N MET A 21 1.86 1.62 5.99
CA MET A 21 2.85 0.97 6.85
C MET A 21 2.38 0.79 8.30
N ILE A 22 1.55 1.69 8.83
CA ILE A 22 0.97 1.52 10.18
C ILE A 22 0.24 0.18 10.24
N VAL A 23 -0.61 -0.10 9.25
CA VAL A 23 -1.35 -1.36 9.17
C VAL A 23 -0.44 -2.55 8.88
N LEU A 24 0.54 -2.41 7.99
CA LEU A 24 1.52 -3.46 7.72
C LEU A 24 2.26 -3.92 8.99
N LEU A 25 2.64 -2.97 9.85
CA LEU A 25 3.31 -3.27 11.12
C LEU A 25 2.39 -4.00 12.11
N HIS A 26 1.09 -3.71 12.10
CA HIS A 26 0.10 -4.50 12.85
C HIS A 26 -0.12 -5.89 12.27
N HIS A 27 -0.11 -6.02 10.94
CA HIS A 27 -0.30 -7.30 10.24
C HIS A 27 0.85 -8.29 10.49
N ARG A 28 2.08 -7.78 10.68
CA ARG A 28 3.31 -8.57 10.93
C ARG A 28 3.62 -9.57 9.81
N LEU A 29 4.36 -9.11 8.80
CA LEU A 29 4.84 -9.98 7.73
C LEU A 29 5.52 -11.26 8.28
N PRO A 30 5.26 -12.43 7.67
CA PRO A 30 5.97 -13.66 7.98
C PRO A 30 7.42 -13.59 7.51
N GLU A 31 8.24 -14.55 7.93
CA GLU A 31 9.57 -14.75 7.34
C GLU A 31 9.44 -15.18 5.87
N GLN A 32 10.39 -14.77 5.03
CA GLN A 32 10.38 -15.05 3.59
C GLN A 32 9.17 -14.47 2.83
N ALA A 33 8.71 -13.29 3.25
CA ALA A 33 7.55 -12.62 2.70
C ALA A 33 7.75 -12.17 1.23
N ASN A 34 6.70 -12.37 0.44
CA ASN A 34 6.58 -11.93 -0.94
C ASN A 34 5.68 -10.69 -1.04
N ILE A 35 6.22 -9.61 -1.60
CA ILE A 35 5.47 -8.36 -1.79
C ILE A 35 5.10 -8.21 -3.26
N VAL A 36 3.84 -7.84 -3.52
CA VAL A 36 3.33 -7.49 -4.84
C VAL A 36 2.91 -6.02 -4.84
N VAL A 37 3.32 -5.27 -5.86
CA VAL A 37 2.97 -3.85 -5.99
C VAL A 37 2.36 -3.60 -7.36
N PHE A 38 1.09 -3.23 -7.40
CA PHE A 38 0.43 -2.78 -8.62
C PHE A 38 0.69 -1.29 -8.85
N GLY A 39 1.17 -0.96 -10.04
CA GLY A 39 1.58 0.38 -10.44
C GLY A 39 3.08 0.57 -10.39
N ALA A 40 3.58 1.47 -11.24
CA ALA A 40 5.00 1.81 -11.36
C ALA A 40 5.19 3.34 -11.30
N GLY A 41 4.55 3.97 -10.32
CA GLY A 41 4.57 5.43 -10.08
C GLY A 41 5.07 5.80 -8.68
N LYS A 42 4.85 7.05 -8.27
CA LYS A 42 5.36 7.57 -6.98
C LYS A 42 4.78 6.87 -5.74
N GLN A 43 3.50 6.47 -5.80
CA GLN A 43 2.90 5.68 -4.72
C GLN A 43 3.61 4.33 -4.58
N ALA A 44 3.75 3.58 -5.67
CA ALA A 44 4.48 2.31 -5.69
C ALA A 44 5.92 2.46 -5.18
N GLU A 45 6.64 3.50 -5.63
CA GLU A 45 8.00 3.79 -5.17
C GLU A 45 8.08 3.91 -3.64
N TRP A 46 7.23 4.75 -3.04
CA TRP A 46 7.29 4.98 -1.59
C TRP A 46 6.80 3.78 -0.77
N HIS A 47 5.81 3.03 -1.27
CA HIS A 47 5.39 1.78 -0.62
C HIS A 47 6.49 0.74 -0.63
N ILE A 48 7.24 0.58 -1.74
CA ILE A 48 8.40 -0.31 -1.80
C ILE A 48 9.49 0.17 -0.84
N ARG A 49 9.91 1.45 -0.93
CA ARG A 49 10.99 2.00 -0.09
C ARG A 49 10.69 1.82 1.40
N LEU A 50 9.46 2.12 1.83
CA LEU A 50 9.09 1.99 3.24
C LEU A 50 8.93 0.54 3.70
N SER A 51 8.41 -0.35 2.85
CA SER A 51 8.33 -1.78 3.17
C SER A 51 9.73 -2.37 3.39
N LEU A 52 10.69 -1.99 2.54
CA LEU A 52 12.08 -2.41 2.69
C LEU A 52 12.73 -1.79 3.94
N LEU A 53 12.52 -0.49 4.18
CA LEU A 53 13.04 0.18 5.38
C LEU A 53 12.58 -0.48 6.68
N LEU A 54 11.31 -0.90 6.74
CA LEU A 54 10.69 -1.45 7.95
C LEU A 54 10.83 -2.97 8.09
N GLY A 55 11.03 -3.69 6.98
CA GLY A 55 10.86 -5.14 6.96
C GLY A 55 11.82 -5.92 6.06
N ALA A 56 12.89 -5.31 5.52
CA ALA A 56 13.80 -5.98 4.58
C ALA A 56 14.40 -7.30 5.10
N ALA A 57 14.52 -7.49 6.42
CA ALA A 57 15.00 -8.74 7.00
C ALA A 57 14.08 -9.95 6.70
N LYS A 58 12.78 -9.70 6.50
CA LYS A 58 11.77 -10.74 6.26
C LYS A 58 11.40 -10.90 4.79
N ILE A 59 11.67 -9.89 3.96
CA ILE A 59 11.22 -9.83 2.56
C ILE A 59 12.22 -10.56 1.66
N THR A 60 11.74 -11.45 0.81
CA THR A 60 12.55 -12.18 -0.18
C THR A 60 12.29 -11.73 -1.60
N THR A 61 11.04 -11.35 -1.90
CA THR A 61 10.66 -10.91 -3.25
C THR A 61 9.83 -9.64 -3.25
N VAL A 62 10.04 -8.81 -4.27
CA VAL A 62 9.19 -7.66 -4.60
C VAL A 62 8.87 -7.73 -6.08
N THR A 63 7.59 -7.96 -6.40
CA THR A 63 7.10 -8.06 -7.78
C THR A 63 6.27 -6.84 -8.14
N ILE A 64 6.65 -6.15 -9.22
CA ILE A 64 5.95 -4.95 -9.70
C ILE A 64 5.05 -5.34 -10.87
N VAL A 65 3.76 -5.06 -10.75
CA VAL A 65 2.76 -5.31 -11.79
C VAL A 65 2.33 -3.98 -12.38
N ASN A 66 2.48 -3.77 -13.68
CA ASN A 66 2.00 -2.54 -14.30
C ASN A 66 1.57 -2.77 -15.75
N ARG A 67 0.57 -2.01 -16.20
CA ARG A 67 -0.03 -2.19 -17.53
C ARG A 67 0.93 -2.01 -18.70
N ARG A 68 1.82 -1.02 -18.64
CA ARG A 68 2.70 -0.67 -19.77
C ARG A 68 4.12 -1.14 -19.51
N VAL A 69 4.68 -1.91 -20.43
CA VAL A 69 6.08 -2.37 -20.39
C VAL A 69 7.04 -1.19 -20.32
N GLU A 70 6.81 -0.13 -21.10
CA GLU A 70 7.67 1.07 -21.09
C GLU A 70 7.78 1.72 -19.71
N THR A 71 6.68 1.73 -18.94
CA THR A 71 6.68 2.27 -17.58
C THR A 71 7.49 1.37 -16.65
N LEU A 72 7.38 0.05 -16.78
CA LEU A 72 8.20 -0.90 -16.02
C LEU A 72 9.68 -0.75 -16.34
N VAL A 73 10.07 -0.62 -17.62
CA VAL A 73 11.47 -0.41 -18.01
C VAL A 73 12.04 0.87 -17.36
N LYS A 74 11.28 1.96 -17.36
CA LYS A 74 11.69 3.21 -16.68
C LYS A 74 11.80 3.02 -15.18
N PHE A 75 10.86 2.32 -14.56
CA PHE A 75 10.85 2.05 -13.12
C PHE A 75 12.00 1.13 -12.71
N ASP A 76 12.34 0.15 -13.55
CA ASP A 76 13.42 -0.80 -13.34
C ASP A 76 14.79 -0.14 -13.45
N THR A 77 15.01 0.62 -14.53
CA THR A 77 16.28 1.33 -14.80
C THR A 77 16.57 2.47 -13.82
N THR A 78 15.58 2.92 -13.06
CA THR A 78 15.73 3.97 -12.05
C THR A 78 15.66 3.40 -10.64
N LEU A 79 14.46 3.13 -10.14
CA LEU A 79 14.23 2.71 -8.76
C LEU A 79 14.77 1.31 -8.49
N LEU A 80 14.43 0.31 -9.31
CA LEU A 80 14.81 -1.07 -8.98
C LEU A 80 16.31 -1.31 -9.11
N ALA A 81 16.99 -0.63 -10.03
CA ALA A 81 18.46 -0.64 -10.10
C ALA A 81 19.09 -0.10 -8.80
N GLU A 82 18.57 1.01 -8.26
CA GLU A 82 19.01 1.55 -6.96
C GLU A 82 18.74 0.56 -5.82
N LEU A 83 17.53 0.00 -5.75
CA LEU A 83 17.12 -0.89 -4.67
C LEU A 83 17.83 -2.25 -4.71
N ARG A 84 18.11 -2.81 -5.88
CA ARG A 84 18.92 -4.04 -6.04
C ARG A 84 20.33 -3.86 -5.48
N SER A 85 20.90 -2.66 -5.62
CA SER A 85 22.22 -2.33 -5.06
C SER A 85 22.18 -2.24 -3.52
N GLN A 86 21.11 -1.66 -2.97
CA GLN A 86 20.93 -1.51 -1.51
C GLN A 86 20.49 -2.81 -0.82
N PHE A 87 19.74 -3.67 -1.51
CA PHE A 87 19.14 -4.89 -0.97
C PHE A 87 19.43 -6.10 -1.88
N PRO A 88 20.71 -6.53 -2.00
CA PRO A 88 21.11 -7.59 -2.94
C PRO A 88 20.52 -8.97 -2.60
N GLN A 89 20.03 -9.17 -1.38
CA GLN A 89 19.36 -10.39 -0.94
C GLN A 89 17.92 -10.53 -1.43
N ILE A 90 17.32 -9.44 -1.95
CA ILE A 90 15.91 -9.40 -2.36
C ILE A 90 15.81 -9.53 -3.87
N THR A 91 14.92 -10.40 -4.32
CA THR A 91 14.64 -10.58 -5.75
C THR A 91 13.57 -9.58 -6.20
N PHE A 92 13.96 -8.70 -7.13
CA PHE A 92 13.04 -7.74 -7.75
C PHE A 92 12.68 -8.17 -9.16
N SER A 93 11.38 -8.39 -9.40
CA SER A 93 10.83 -8.77 -10.71
C SER A 93 9.72 -7.81 -11.12
N SER A 94 9.35 -7.84 -12.40
CA SER A 94 8.18 -7.11 -12.88
C SER A 94 7.45 -7.90 -13.97
N ILE A 95 6.14 -7.68 -14.06
CA ILE A 95 5.29 -8.26 -15.12
C ILE A 95 4.32 -7.21 -15.67
N SER A 96 4.06 -7.28 -16.97
CA SER A 96 3.07 -6.46 -17.65
C SER A 96 1.90 -7.27 -18.19
N ASN A 97 0.71 -6.69 -18.23
CA ASN A 97 -0.45 -7.31 -18.88
C ASN A 97 -0.37 -7.30 -20.42
N GLU A 98 0.67 -6.68 -20.98
CA GLU A 98 1.04 -6.78 -22.39
C GLU A 98 1.85 -8.06 -22.69
N GLU A 99 2.31 -8.79 -21.66
CA GLU A 99 3.06 -10.04 -21.83
C GLU A 99 2.16 -11.25 -22.10
N PRO A 100 2.66 -12.26 -22.85
CA PRO A 100 1.98 -13.55 -22.94
C PRO A 100 1.92 -14.23 -21.57
N ASP A 101 0.85 -15.01 -21.38
CA ASP A 101 0.56 -15.76 -20.15
C ASP A 101 0.50 -14.90 -18.88
N PHE A 102 0.12 -13.62 -19.02
CA PHE A 102 0.02 -12.70 -17.90
C PHE A 102 -0.88 -13.24 -16.78
N ASP A 103 -2.09 -13.71 -17.12
CA ASP A 103 -3.05 -14.19 -16.12
C ASP A 103 -2.55 -15.39 -15.30
N PRO A 104 -2.04 -16.49 -15.93
CA PRO A 104 -1.40 -17.58 -15.19
C PRO A 104 -0.23 -17.13 -14.31
N LYS A 105 0.63 -16.23 -14.83
CA LYS A 105 1.77 -15.69 -14.06
C LYS A 105 1.29 -14.88 -12.86
N LEU A 106 0.34 -13.97 -13.07
CA LEU A 106 -0.20 -13.09 -12.05
C LEU A 106 -0.86 -13.92 -10.94
N ARG A 107 -1.63 -14.95 -11.30
CA ARG A 107 -2.22 -15.88 -10.33
C ARG A 107 -1.16 -16.51 -9.43
N ASN A 108 -0.11 -17.11 -9.99
CA ASN A 108 0.96 -17.73 -9.20
C ASN A 108 1.66 -16.73 -8.27
N ILE A 109 1.83 -15.49 -8.72
CA ILE A 109 2.43 -14.40 -7.93
C ILE A 109 1.53 -14.00 -6.76
N LEU A 110 0.23 -13.82 -7.01
CA LEU A 110 -0.74 -13.39 -6.00
C LEU A 110 -1.06 -14.48 -4.98
N GLU A 111 -1.10 -15.72 -5.42
CA GLU A 111 -1.24 -16.90 -4.56
C GLU A 111 -0.12 -16.96 -3.51
N ALA A 112 1.12 -16.69 -3.93
CA ALA A 112 2.29 -16.66 -3.05
C ALA A 112 2.44 -15.35 -2.25
N ALA A 113 1.70 -14.28 -2.57
CA ALA A 113 1.86 -12.97 -1.94
C ALA A 113 1.53 -12.97 -0.44
N ASP A 114 2.29 -12.18 0.32
CA ASP A 114 2.07 -11.90 1.75
C ASP A 114 1.57 -10.47 1.97
N ALA A 115 2.02 -9.54 1.12
CA ALA A 115 1.49 -8.19 1.05
C ALA A 115 1.26 -7.75 -0.40
N ILE A 116 0.15 -7.06 -0.64
CA ILE A 116 -0.26 -6.54 -1.94
C ILE A 116 -0.54 -5.04 -1.78
N PHE A 117 0.18 -4.21 -2.54
CA PHE A 117 -0.02 -2.77 -2.58
C PHE A 117 -0.64 -2.36 -3.91
N CYS A 118 -1.90 -1.98 -3.89
CA CYS A 118 -2.62 -1.45 -5.04
C CYS A 118 -2.42 0.08 -5.09
N CYS A 119 -1.62 0.53 -6.05
CA CYS A 119 -1.24 1.93 -6.22
C CYS A 119 -1.66 2.49 -7.59
N THR A 120 -2.78 2.02 -8.13
CA THR A 120 -3.24 2.35 -9.49
C THR A 120 -4.59 3.07 -9.50
N PRO A 121 -4.80 4.09 -10.35
CA PRO A 121 -6.10 4.72 -10.52
C PRO A 121 -7.01 3.84 -11.40
N SER A 122 -7.25 2.60 -10.97
CA SER A 122 -8.05 1.63 -11.70
C SER A 122 -9.55 1.90 -11.55
N SER A 123 -10.31 1.60 -12.59
CA SER A 123 -11.78 1.64 -12.60
C SER A 123 -12.40 0.26 -12.69
N GLN A 124 -11.58 -0.78 -12.54
CA GLN A 124 -11.92 -2.19 -12.62
C GLN A 124 -10.96 -2.97 -11.70
N PRO A 125 -11.40 -4.10 -11.10
CA PRO A 125 -10.52 -4.92 -10.26
C PRO A 125 -9.25 -5.32 -11.00
N LEU A 126 -8.11 -5.25 -10.30
CA LEU A 126 -6.79 -5.58 -10.83
C LEU A 126 -6.60 -7.09 -11.03
N PHE A 127 -7.33 -7.88 -10.27
CA PHE A 127 -7.39 -9.33 -10.32
C PHE A 127 -8.71 -9.79 -9.68
N PRO A 128 -9.23 -10.98 -10.05
CA PRO A 128 -10.36 -11.58 -9.35
C PRO A 128 -9.90 -12.25 -8.05
N ASP A 129 -10.77 -12.31 -7.03
CA ASP A 129 -10.53 -13.00 -5.75
C ASP A 129 -9.99 -14.43 -5.94
N SER A 130 -10.45 -15.13 -6.97
CA SER A 130 -9.97 -16.48 -7.34
C SER A 130 -8.45 -16.60 -7.56
N TYR A 131 -7.73 -15.50 -7.81
CA TYR A 131 -6.27 -15.51 -7.95
C TYR A 131 -5.54 -15.59 -6.61
N LEU A 132 -6.24 -15.37 -5.49
CA LEU A 132 -5.69 -15.47 -4.13
C LEU A 132 -5.76 -16.88 -3.55
N HIS A 133 -6.42 -17.82 -4.23
CA HIS A 133 -6.73 -19.15 -3.67
C HIS A 133 -5.89 -20.27 -4.30
N HIS A 134 -5.33 -21.12 -3.44
CA HIS A 134 -4.59 -22.32 -3.82
C HIS A 134 -5.51 -23.55 -3.86
N GLY A 135 -6.17 -23.76 -4.99
CA GLY A 135 -7.08 -24.90 -5.18
C GLY A 135 -8.26 -24.89 -4.20
N ASP A 136 -8.73 -26.08 -3.81
CA ASP A 136 -9.93 -26.29 -2.98
C ASP A 136 -9.62 -26.40 -1.46
N GLN A 137 -8.46 -25.89 -1.03
CA GLN A 137 -8.03 -26.04 0.37
C GLN A 137 -8.73 -25.05 1.31
N SER A 138 -9.10 -25.54 2.50
CA SER A 138 -9.84 -24.78 3.52
C SER A 138 -9.01 -23.70 4.23
N GLU A 139 -7.69 -23.81 4.22
CA GLU A 139 -6.80 -22.86 4.88
C GLU A 139 -6.43 -21.71 3.93
N HIS A 140 -7.01 -20.54 4.21
CA HIS A 140 -6.77 -19.34 3.44
C HIS A 140 -5.53 -18.62 3.98
N LYS A 141 -4.53 -18.40 3.12
CA LYS A 141 -3.40 -17.54 3.47
C LYS A 141 -3.90 -16.13 3.77
N THR A 142 -3.59 -15.65 4.97
CA THR A 142 -3.86 -14.26 5.38
C THR A 142 -2.83 -13.35 4.74
N ARG A 143 -3.29 -12.30 4.04
CA ARG A 143 -2.44 -11.31 3.35
C ARG A 143 -2.78 -9.91 3.80
N PHE A 144 -1.82 -9.01 3.73
CA PHE A 144 -2.08 -7.58 3.82
C PHE A 144 -2.37 -7.01 2.43
N ILE A 145 -3.47 -6.29 2.27
CA ILE A 145 -3.85 -5.66 1.00
C ILE A 145 -4.14 -4.18 1.23
N SER A 146 -3.36 -3.31 0.59
CA SER A 146 -3.47 -1.86 0.70
C SER A 146 -4.02 -1.27 -0.59
N LEU A 147 -5.08 -0.47 -0.50
CA LEU A 147 -5.84 0.11 -1.61
C LEU A 147 -5.76 1.63 -1.56
N VAL A 148 -4.81 2.20 -2.31
CA VAL A 148 -4.50 3.65 -2.26
C VAL A 148 -4.53 4.33 -3.62
N GLY A 149 -4.72 3.56 -4.69
CA GLY A 149 -4.78 4.05 -6.05
C GLY A 149 -6.18 4.48 -6.47
N SER A 150 -7.24 3.86 -5.95
CA SER A 150 -8.64 4.27 -6.14
C SER A 150 -9.06 5.33 -5.10
N TYR A 151 -9.53 6.48 -5.55
CA TYR A 151 -9.92 7.61 -4.67
C TYR A 151 -11.12 8.39 -5.23
N LYS A 152 -11.90 7.76 -6.11
CA LYS A 152 -13.13 8.33 -6.66
C LYS A 152 -14.23 7.27 -6.70
N PRO A 153 -15.51 7.64 -6.65
CA PRO A 153 -16.61 6.67 -6.57
C PRO A 153 -16.70 5.66 -7.73
N HIS A 154 -16.14 6.00 -8.90
CA HIS A 154 -16.11 5.12 -10.08
C HIS A 154 -14.81 4.30 -10.18
N MET A 155 -13.89 4.45 -9.23
CA MET A 155 -12.62 3.72 -9.17
C MET A 155 -12.74 2.52 -8.24
N GLU A 156 -12.12 1.42 -8.63
CA GLU A 156 -12.01 0.19 -7.83
C GLU A 156 -10.70 -0.51 -8.20
N GLU A 157 -9.96 -0.97 -7.19
CA GLU A 157 -8.70 -1.72 -7.39
C GLU A 157 -8.89 -3.22 -7.17
N ILE A 158 -9.87 -3.62 -6.39
CA ILE A 158 -10.21 -5.03 -6.12
C ILE A 158 -11.72 -5.26 -6.22
N ASP A 159 -12.13 -6.52 -6.37
CA ASP A 159 -13.54 -6.90 -6.36
C ASP A 159 -14.09 -6.98 -4.92
N SER A 160 -15.42 -7.04 -4.81
CA SER A 160 -16.10 -7.12 -3.50
C SER A 160 -15.79 -8.41 -2.73
N ALA A 161 -15.48 -9.51 -3.43
CA ALA A 161 -15.12 -10.77 -2.78
C ALA A 161 -13.78 -10.64 -2.06
N THR A 162 -12.78 -10.06 -2.72
CA THR A 162 -11.47 -9.74 -2.16
C THR A 162 -11.61 -8.73 -1.02
N LEU A 163 -12.43 -7.69 -1.20
CA LEU A 163 -12.65 -6.66 -0.18
C LEU A 163 -13.26 -7.21 1.11
N LEU A 164 -14.18 -8.17 0.99
CA LEU A 164 -14.90 -8.79 2.11
C LEU A 164 -14.25 -10.09 2.59
N SER A 165 -13.04 -10.41 2.12
CA SER A 165 -12.31 -11.63 2.47
C SER A 165 -11.66 -11.62 3.87
N GLY A 166 -11.89 -10.55 4.64
CA GLY A 166 -11.40 -10.39 6.00
C GLY A 166 -12.49 -9.94 6.96
N SER A 167 -12.20 -10.05 8.26
CA SER A 167 -13.15 -9.70 9.33
C SER A 167 -13.49 -8.20 9.42
N LYS A 168 -12.53 -7.32 9.16
CA LYS A 168 -12.68 -5.86 9.20
C LYS A 168 -11.88 -5.22 8.07
N ILE A 169 -12.35 -4.06 7.62
CA ILE A 169 -11.66 -3.22 6.64
C ILE A 169 -11.12 -1.98 7.37
N LEU A 170 -9.80 -1.85 7.35
CA LEU A 170 -9.13 -0.70 7.96
C LEU A 170 -9.19 0.49 7.01
N VAL A 171 -9.53 1.66 7.52
CA VAL A 171 -9.69 2.88 6.73
C VAL A 171 -8.89 4.03 7.33
N ALA A 172 -8.41 4.94 6.47
CA ALA A 172 -7.81 6.18 6.96
C ALA A 172 -8.87 7.10 7.63
N SER A 173 -10.08 7.14 7.07
CA SER A 173 -11.28 7.78 7.64
C SER A 173 -12.51 7.06 7.10
N LYS A 174 -13.46 6.74 7.99
CA LYS A 174 -14.74 6.12 7.62
C LYS A 174 -15.53 7.01 6.68
N GLU A 175 -15.72 8.27 7.06
CA GLU A 175 -16.48 9.27 6.30
C GLU A 175 -15.95 9.43 4.88
N ALA A 176 -14.67 9.76 4.73
CA ALA A 176 -14.07 9.98 3.41
C ALA A 176 -14.06 8.71 2.55
N CYS A 177 -13.79 7.54 3.13
CA CYS A 177 -13.77 6.31 2.35
C CYS A 177 -15.17 5.86 1.91
N LEU A 178 -16.22 6.07 2.73
CA LEU A 178 -17.59 5.77 2.34
C LEU A 178 -18.12 6.72 1.25
N GLU A 179 -17.59 7.95 1.18
CA GLU A 179 -17.95 8.92 0.14
C GLU A 179 -17.18 8.70 -1.17
N GLU A 180 -15.88 8.37 -1.10
CA GLU A 180 -14.98 8.40 -2.26
C GLU A 180 -14.53 7.02 -2.76
N ALA A 181 -14.51 5.97 -1.93
CA ALA A 181 -13.97 4.67 -2.33
C ALA A 181 -15.02 3.84 -3.06
N GLY A 182 -14.93 3.77 -4.40
CA GLY A 182 -15.88 3.03 -5.23
C GLY A 182 -16.02 1.56 -4.85
N GLU A 183 -14.95 0.88 -4.42
CA GLU A 183 -15.03 -0.51 -3.97
C GLU A 183 -15.85 -0.69 -2.68
N LEU A 184 -15.78 0.25 -1.73
CA LEU A 184 -16.61 0.23 -0.51
C LEU A 184 -18.07 0.53 -0.83
N ILE A 185 -18.31 1.54 -1.68
CA ILE A 185 -19.65 1.96 -2.11
C ILE A 185 -20.34 0.80 -2.84
N LYS A 186 -19.64 0.16 -3.78
CA LYS A 186 -20.16 -0.96 -4.58
C LYS A 186 -20.46 -2.19 -3.74
N ALA A 187 -19.64 -2.47 -2.73
CA ALA A 187 -19.86 -3.56 -1.79
C ALA A 187 -20.89 -3.23 -0.69
N ASN A 188 -21.40 -1.99 -0.64
CA ASN A 188 -22.33 -1.51 0.37
C ASN A 188 -21.86 -1.75 1.81
N VAL A 189 -20.57 -1.51 2.07
CA VAL A 189 -19.93 -1.68 3.39
C VAL A 189 -20.51 -0.66 4.39
N GLN A 190 -20.74 -1.08 5.64
CA GLN A 190 -21.23 -0.21 6.71
C GLN A 190 -20.41 -0.40 7.99
N ASP A 191 -20.72 -1.43 8.79
CA ASP A 191 -20.20 -1.64 10.16
C ASP A 191 -18.85 -2.40 10.21
N GLU A 192 -18.32 -2.79 9.06
CA GLU A 192 -17.07 -3.51 8.91
C GLU A 192 -15.82 -2.61 8.96
N LEU A 193 -16.01 -1.29 9.01
CA LEU A 193 -14.91 -0.33 8.98
C LEU A 193 -14.31 -0.06 10.35
N VAL A 194 -12.98 0.03 10.41
CA VAL A 194 -12.21 0.47 11.60
C VAL A 194 -11.21 1.52 11.17
N GLU A 195 -11.18 2.68 11.83
CA GLU A 195 -10.20 3.72 11.47
C GLU A 195 -8.81 3.33 11.99
N VAL A 196 -7.77 3.58 11.18
CA VAL A 196 -6.38 3.26 11.58
C VAL A 196 -5.95 4.00 12.85
N GLY A 197 -6.55 5.17 13.13
CA GLY A 197 -6.32 5.90 14.38
C GLY A 197 -6.86 5.21 15.65
N GLU A 198 -7.73 4.21 15.49
CA GLU A 198 -8.26 3.39 16.59
C GLU A 198 -7.33 2.22 16.95
N LEU A 199 -6.30 1.95 16.14
CA LEU A 199 -5.34 0.87 16.39
C LEU A 199 -4.42 1.20 17.58
N PRO A 200 -4.06 0.21 18.41
CA PRO A 200 -3.25 0.45 19.61
C PRO A 200 -1.81 0.90 19.27
N PHE A 201 -1.29 1.89 20.03
CA PHE A 201 0.08 2.40 19.90
C PHE A 201 0.74 2.62 21.29
N PRO A 202 2.03 2.29 21.52
CA PRO A 202 2.97 1.69 20.59
C PRO A 202 2.51 0.29 20.16
N PHE A 203 3.07 -0.23 19.05
CA PHE A 203 2.79 -1.56 18.53
C PHE A 203 3.30 -2.63 19.52
N GLU A 204 2.72 -2.71 20.72
CA GLU A 204 3.24 -3.54 21.81
C GLU A 204 3.21 -5.01 21.40
N GLY A 205 4.34 -5.66 21.69
CA GLY A 205 4.57 -7.09 21.51
C GLY A 205 3.53 -7.89 22.28
N ALA A 206 2.44 -8.21 21.58
CA ALA A 206 1.55 -9.27 21.99
C ALA A 206 2.24 -10.63 21.79
N GLU A 207 3.10 -11.01 22.75
CA GLU A 207 3.06 -12.38 23.24
C GLU A 207 1.65 -12.55 23.87
N GLY A 208 0.68 -13.03 23.10
CA GLY A 208 -0.58 -13.56 23.64
C GLY A 208 -1.85 -12.72 23.50
N ARG A 209 -1.87 -11.63 22.72
CA ARG A 209 -3.12 -11.01 22.24
C ARG A 209 -3.03 -10.72 20.76
N GLU A 210 -3.46 -11.69 19.96
CA GLU A 210 -3.81 -11.43 18.56
C GLU A 210 -4.68 -10.16 18.54
N ALA A 211 -4.24 -9.14 17.81
CA ALA A 211 -5.11 -8.02 17.52
C ALA A 211 -6.38 -8.64 16.90
N PRO A 212 -7.59 -8.30 17.35
CA PRO A 212 -8.85 -8.92 16.89
C PRO A 212 -9.22 -8.53 15.44
N LEU A 213 -8.24 -8.50 14.54
CA LEU A 213 -8.28 -7.96 13.18
C LEU A 213 -7.72 -8.94 12.13
N LEU A 214 -7.45 -10.19 12.50
CA LEU A 214 -6.59 -11.09 11.73
C LEU A 214 -7.26 -12.37 11.22
N GLU A 215 -8.59 -12.46 11.25
CA GLU A 215 -9.28 -13.50 10.47
C GLU A 215 -9.41 -13.04 9.01
N GLY A 216 -8.80 -13.80 8.09
CA GLY A 216 -8.80 -13.54 6.66
C GLY A 216 -7.80 -12.46 6.23
N ASN A 217 -7.99 -11.87 5.05
CA ASN A 217 -7.08 -10.82 4.56
C ASN A 217 -7.23 -9.52 5.37
N THR A 218 -6.12 -8.88 5.71
CA THR A 218 -6.11 -7.53 6.30
C THR A 218 -6.20 -6.49 5.20
N ILE A 219 -7.39 -5.89 5.02
CA ILE A 219 -7.60 -4.86 4.00
C ILE A 219 -7.40 -3.47 4.62
N PHE A 220 -6.63 -2.62 3.94
CA PHE A 220 -6.50 -1.20 4.24
C PHE A 220 -6.92 -0.35 3.05
N LYS A 221 -7.78 0.64 3.30
CA LYS A 221 -8.26 1.61 2.31
C LYS A 221 -7.90 3.03 2.71
N CYS A 222 -7.32 3.78 1.78
CA CYS A 222 -7.03 5.20 1.96
C CYS A 222 -7.34 5.98 0.68
N VAL A 223 -8.22 6.98 0.78
CA VAL A 223 -8.50 7.96 -0.29
C VAL A 223 -7.69 9.26 -0.13
N GLY A 224 -6.98 9.38 1.00
CA GLY A 224 -6.19 10.53 1.38
C GLY A 224 -6.97 11.57 2.19
N MET A 225 -6.28 12.20 3.14
CA MET A 225 -6.89 13.20 4.02
C MET A 225 -5.96 14.39 4.20
N GLY A 226 -6.52 15.61 4.20
CA GLY A 226 -5.74 16.83 4.40
C GLY A 226 -4.98 16.87 5.73
N ILE A 227 -5.49 16.21 6.78
CA ILE A 227 -4.79 16.10 8.07
C ILE A 227 -3.44 15.40 7.94
N MET A 228 -3.31 14.43 7.03
CA MET A 228 -2.06 13.71 6.79
C MET A 228 -1.01 14.64 6.18
N ASP A 229 -1.44 15.51 5.26
CA ASP A 229 -0.58 16.49 4.59
C ASP A 229 -0.10 17.57 5.59
N ILE A 230 -0.96 17.98 6.53
CA ILE A 230 -0.59 18.90 7.62
C ILE A 230 0.42 18.25 8.57
N ALA A 231 0.16 17.01 9.00
CA ALA A 231 1.02 16.29 9.93
C ALA A 231 2.44 16.10 9.36
N ILE A 232 2.55 15.60 8.13
CA ILE A 232 3.85 15.41 7.48
C ILE A 232 4.52 16.75 7.16
N GLY A 233 3.76 17.77 6.76
CA GLY A 233 4.30 19.10 6.46
C GLY A 233 4.95 19.74 7.70
N ARG A 234 4.33 19.58 8.87
CA ARG A 234 4.90 20.02 10.15
C ARG A 234 6.20 19.30 10.47
N GLU A 235 6.25 17.97 10.33
CA GLU A 235 7.46 17.22 10.65
C GLU A 235 8.60 17.48 9.64
N LEU A 236 8.28 17.60 8.35
CA LEU A 236 9.27 17.95 7.34
C LEU A 236 9.89 19.32 7.61
N LEU A 237 9.08 20.30 8.05
CA LEU A 237 9.56 21.60 8.49
C LEU A 237 10.52 21.51 9.67
N ASN A 238 10.21 20.68 10.67
CA ASN A 238 11.08 20.47 11.82
C ASN A 238 12.43 19.88 11.37
N VAL A 239 12.42 18.86 10.52
CA VAL A 239 13.63 18.23 9.96
C VAL A 239 14.43 19.23 9.11
N ALA A 240 13.76 20.00 8.27
CA ALA A 240 14.40 20.99 7.40
C ALA A 240 15.11 22.08 8.22
N ARG A 241 14.44 22.62 9.25
CA ARG A 241 15.04 23.58 10.19
C ARG A 241 16.25 22.99 10.92
N GLY A 242 16.13 21.76 11.42
CA GLY A 242 17.22 21.07 12.10
C GLY A 242 18.44 20.83 11.20
N LYS A 243 18.24 20.71 9.88
CA LYS A 243 19.32 20.51 8.90
C LYS A 243 19.76 21.79 8.19
N GLY A 244 19.16 22.94 8.50
CA GLY A 244 19.42 24.20 7.78
C GLY A 244 19.05 24.14 6.29
N ILE A 245 18.06 23.33 5.92
CA ILE A 245 17.60 23.15 4.53
C ILE A 245 16.34 24.01 4.32
N GLY A 246 16.28 24.71 3.20
CA GLY A 246 15.14 25.54 2.79
C GLY A 246 15.55 26.98 2.48
N ILE A 247 14.61 27.75 1.92
CA ILE A 247 14.80 29.18 1.60
C ILE A 247 13.72 29.96 2.36
N GLN A 248 14.13 30.95 3.13
CA GLN A 248 13.21 31.91 3.74
C GLN A 248 12.88 33.00 2.71
N ILE A 249 11.59 33.17 2.43
CA ILE A 249 11.10 34.20 1.52
C ILE A 249 10.35 35.21 2.38
N GLU A 250 10.81 36.46 2.37
CA GLU A 250 10.07 37.56 2.99
C GLU A 250 8.97 38.02 2.04
N SER A 251 7.73 38.03 2.54
CA SER A 251 6.62 38.68 1.86
C SER A 251 6.67 40.16 2.21
N SER A 252 6.89 41.02 1.20
CA SER A 252 6.63 42.46 1.30
C SER A 252 5.16 42.74 1.55
#